data_AF-A0A2V7CEI3-F1
#
_entry.id   AF-A0A2V7CEI3-F1
#
_cell.length_a   1.000
_cell.length_b   1.000
_cell.length_c   1.000
_cell.angle_alpha   90.00
_cell.angle_beta   90.00
_cell.angle_gamma   90.00
#
_symmetry.space_group_name_H-M   'P 1'
#
loop_
_entity.id
_entity.type
_entity.pdbx_description
1 polymer ?
#
loop_
_entity_poly.entity_id
_entity_poly.type
_entity_poly.pdbx_seq_one_letter_code
_entity_poly.pdbx_strand_id
1 'polypeptide(L)'
;MNEDRTRVLLILSREILDKARVIAGKATIALKLPVSLQIVLRALLEEGLKRDGQPVFLARVESQARAVRDRRVMARRAVAGARTNSRPGNSGRRRE
;
A
#
# COMPACT_ATOMS: atom_id res chain seq x y z
N MET A 1 -5.73 14.53 27.68
CA MET A 1 -6.52 14.01 26.54
C MET A 1 -5.76 14.34 25.27
N ASN A 2 -5.65 13.42 24.32
CA ASN A 2 -4.90 13.60 23.07
C ASN A 2 -5.81 13.11 21.94
N GLU A 3 -6.84 13.89 21.65
CA GLU A 3 -7.99 13.49 20.83
C GLU A 3 -7.71 13.56 19.32
N ASP A 4 -6.62 14.20 18.89
CA ASP A 4 -6.22 14.32 17.47
C ASP A 4 -5.22 13.24 17.00
N ARG A 5 -5.19 12.07 17.65
CA ARG A 5 -4.22 11.02 17.30
C ARG A 5 -4.71 10.13 16.16
N THR A 6 -4.52 10.58 14.92
CA THR A 6 -4.73 9.74 13.72
C THR A 6 -3.65 8.66 13.61
N ARG A 7 -4.07 7.40 13.48
CA ARG A 7 -3.17 6.25 13.25
C ARG A 7 -3.25 5.84 11.79
N VAL A 8 -2.09 5.63 11.16
CA VAL A 8 -1.98 5.21 9.76
C VAL A 8 -1.12 3.95 9.67
N LEU A 9 -1.56 2.97 8.88
CA LEU A 9 -0.76 1.82 8.50
C LEU A 9 -0.12 2.08 7.13
N LEU A 10 1.21 2.08 7.09
CA LEU A 10 1.97 2.28 5.86
C LEU A 10 2.51 0.94 5.37
N ILE A 11 2.16 0.55 4.14
CA ILE A 11 2.69 -0.66 3.47
C ILE A 11 3.66 -0.20 2.39
N LEU A 12 4.93 -0.55 2.55
CA LEU A 12 6.01 -0.19 1.62
C LEU A 12 6.65 -1.44 1.03
N SER A 13 7.20 -1.31 -0.18
CA SER A 13 8.12 -2.33 -0.69
C SER A 13 9.40 -2.34 0.16
N ARG A 14 10.03 -3.52 0.24
CA ARG A 14 11.29 -3.69 0.98
C ARG A 14 12.38 -2.73 0.51
N GLU A 15 12.48 -2.51 -0.81
CA GLU A 15 13.46 -1.60 -1.40
C GLU A 15 13.32 -0.16 -0.88
N ILE A 16 12.09 0.36 -0.77
CA ILE A 16 11.85 1.71 -0.23
C ILE A 16 12.25 1.78 1.25
N LEU A 17 11.92 0.73 2.00
CA LEU A 17 12.26 0.63 3.42
C LEU A 17 13.78 0.61 3.63
N ASP A 18 14.51 -0.14 2.79
CA ASP A 18 15.97 -0.23 2.86
C ASP A 18 16.64 1.10 2.51
N LYS A 19 16.14 1.83 1.50
CA LYS A 19 16.61 3.19 1.19
C LYS A 19 16.40 4.14 2.38
N ALA A 20 15.23 4.09 3.03
CA ALA A 20 14.94 4.92 4.19
C ALA A 20 15.86 4.60 5.38
N ARG A 21 16.22 3.31 5.59
CA ARG A 21 17.22 2.91 6.60
C ARG A 21 18.60 3.51 6.32
N VAL A 22 19.05 3.48 5.07
CA VAL A 22 20.33 4.10 4.67
C VAL A 22 20.31 5.61 4.95
N ILE A 23 19.21 6.29 4.63
CA ILE A 23 19.04 7.72 4.94
C ILE A 23 19.11 7.97 6.44
N ALA A 24 18.44 7.16 7.27
CA ALA A 24 18.48 7.30 8.72
C ALA A 24 19.90 7.13 9.28
N GLY A 25 20.67 6.15 8.77
CA GLY A 25 22.07 5.94 9.14
C GLY A 25 22.95 7.15 8.78
N LYS A 26 22.82 7.65 7.54
CA LYS A 26 23.55 8.85 7.08
C LYS A 26 23.20 10.08 7.92
N ALA A 27 21.90 10.29 8.20
CA ALA A 27 21.43 11.42 8.99
C ALA A 27 21.94 11.35 10.44
N THR A 28 21.97 10.17 11.04
CA THR A 28 22.51 9.96 12.39
C THR A 28 23.98 10.39 12.48
N ILE A 29 24.78 10.01 11.47
CA ILE A 29 26.20 10.40 11.39
C ILE A 29 26.32 11.93 11.18
N ALA A 30 25.60 12.47 10.21
CA ALA A 30 25.71 13.88 9.82
C ALA A 30 25.26 14.83 10.94
N LEU A 31 24.15 14.50 11.61
CA LEU A 31 23.55 15.33 12.66
C LEU A 31 24.11 15.02 14.06
N LYS A 32 24.93 13.96 14.20
CA LYS A 32 25.50 13.49 15.47
C LYS A 32 24.44 13.25 16.56
N LEU A 33 23.26 12.79 16.16
CA LEU A 33 22.16 12.43 17.07
C LEU A 33 21.37 11.25 16.51
N PRO A 34 20.76 10.39 17.36
CA PRO A 34 20.02 9.22 16.88
C PRO A 34 18.82 9.62 16.01
N VAL A 35 18.84 9.24 14.74
CA VAL A 35 17.72 9.44 13.82
C VAL A 35 17.02 8.09 13.58
N SER A 36 15.80 7.95 14.07
CA SER A 36 15.01 6.74 13.86
C SER A 36 14.39 6.70 12.46
N LEU A 37 14.12 5.48 11.98
CA LEU A 37 13.41 5.28 10.72
C LEU A 37 12.03 5.96 10.70
N GLN A 38 11.35 6.03 11.84
CA GLN A 38 10.05 6.70 11.95
C GLN A 38 10.15 8.20 11.67
N ILE A 39 11.20 8.86 12.15
CA ILE A 39 11.44 10.29 11.89
C ILE A 39 11.65 10.53 10.40
N VAL A 40 12.48 9.70 9.75
CA VAL A 40 12.73 9.80 8.31
C VAL A 40 11.46 9.59 7.50
N LEU A 41 10.68 8.54 7.80
CA LEU A 41 9.43 8.26 7.09
C LEU A 41 8.41 9.38 7.29
N ARG A 42 8.30 9.93 8.50
CA ARG A 42 7.44 11.08 8.76
C ARG A 42 7.87 12.30 7.94
N ALA A 43 9.16 12.65 7.93
CA ALA A 43 9.66 13.76 7.14
C ALA A 43 9.39 13.57 5.64
N LEU A 44 9.60 12.36 5.11
CA LEU A 44 9.30 12.05 3.70
C LEU A 44 7.80 12.17 3.38
N LEU A 45 6.93 11.74 4.30
CA LEU A 45 5.48 11.91 4.16
C LEU A 45 5.11 13.40 4.18
N GLU A 46 5.62 14.17 5.15
CA GLU A 46 5.37 15.61 5.24
C GLU A 46 5.84 16.35 3.99
N GLU A 47 7.06 16.08 3.51
CA GLU A 47 7.57 16.65 2.26
C GLU A 47 6.77 16.22 1.03
N GLY A 48 6.21 15.00 1.03
CA GLY A 48 5.30 14.54 -0.01
C GLY A 48 3.94 15.24 0.06
N LEU A 49 3.40 15.44 1.26
CA LEU A 49 2.13 16.11 1.50
C LEU A 49 2.18 17.59 1.18
N LYS A 50 3.31 18.28 1.44
CA LYS A 50 3.51 19.68 1.01
C LYS A 50 3.44 19.89 -0.51
N ARG A 51 3.44 18.81 -1.30
CA ARG A 51 3.34 18.84 -2.78
C ARG A 51 1.93 18.53 -3.30
N ASP A 52 0.95 18.38 -2.40
CA ASP A 52 -0.44 18.00 -2.65
C ASP A 52 -1.19 18.81 -3.72
N GLY A 53 -0.80 20.08 -3.92
CA GLY A 53 -1.39 20.95 -4.94
C GLY A 53 -0.85 20.78 -6.37
N GLN A 54 0.17 19.95 -6.61
CA GLN A 54 0.81 19.85 -7.93
C GLN A 54 0.03 18.90 -8.86
N PRO A 55 -0.23 19.25 -10.14
CA PRO A 55 -0.96 18.38 -11.08
C PRO A 55 -0.34 16.97 -11.23
N VAL A 56 0.99 16.89 -11.12
CA VAL A 56 1.74 15.62 -11.15
C VAL A 56 1.38 14.71 -9.97
N PHE A 57 1.12 15.28 -8.79
CA PHE A 57 0.71 14.53 -7.61
C PHE A 57 -0.68 13.90 -7.81
N LEU A 58 -1.66 14.69 -8.27
CA LEU A 58 -3.02 14.21 -8.53
C LEU A 58 -3.04 13.07 -9.56
N ALA A 59 -2.28 13.21 -10.66
CA ALA A 59 -2.16 12.16 -11.67
C ALA A 59 -1.58 10.84 -11.10
N ARG A 60 -0.63 10.92 -10.15
CA ARG A 60 -0.10 9.74 -9.46
C ARG A 60 -1.08 9.12 -8.47
N VAL A 61 -1.85 9.94 -7.74
CA VAL A 61 -2.90 9.44 -6.85
C VAL A 61 -3.95 8.67 -7.65
N GLU A 62 -4.37 9.22 -8.79
CA GLU A 62 -5.33 8.56 -9.68
C GLU A 62 -4.78 7.23 -10.21
N SER A 63 -3.56 7.20 -10.74
CA SER A 63 -2.97 5.98 -11.31
C SER A 63 -2.82 4.87 -10.25
N GLN A 64 -2.41 5.22 -9.03
CA GLN A 64 -2.32 4.28 -7.93
C GLN A 64 -3.69 3.75 -7.50
N ALA A 65 -4.71 4.62 -7.42
CA ALA A 65 -6.07 4.23 -7.08
C ALA A 65 -6.63 3.23 -8.11
N ARG A 66 -6.39 3.47 -9.41
CA ARG A 66 -6.73 2.53 -10.49
C ARG A 66 -6.01 1.19 -10.33
N ALA A 67 -4.69 1.20 -10.09
CA ALA A 67 -3.92 -0.03 -9.90
C ALA A 67 -4.41 -0.87 -8.70
N VAL A 68 -4.78 -0.23 -7.58
CA VAL A 68 -5.36 -0.92 -6.42
C VAL A 68 -6.73 -1.50 -6.75
N ARG A 69 -7.58 -0.76 -7.47
CA ARG A 69 -8.88 -1.26 -7.93
C ARG A 69 -8.71 -2.49 -8.81
N ASP A 70 -7.79 -2.46 -9.76
CA ASP A 70 -7.53 -3.57 -10.67
C ASP A 70 -7.05 -4.81 -9.92
N ARG A 71 -6.10 -4.65 -8.98
CA ARG A 71 -5.66 -5.76 -8.10
C ARG A 71 -6.81 -6.37 -7.32
N ARG A 72 -7.72 -5.55 -6.78
CA ARG A 72 -8.90 -6.05 -6.05
C ARG A 72 -9.87 -6.78 -6.96
N VAL A 73 -10.09 -6.28 -8.17
CA VAL A 73 -10.93 -6.96 -9.18
C VAL A 73 -10.33 -8.32 -9.55
N MET A 74 -9.02 -8.37 -9.80
CA MET A 74 -8.32 -9.62 -10.12
C MET A 74 -8.38 -10.61 -8.95
N ALA A 75 -8.16 -10.16 -7.71
CA ALA A 75 -8.29 -11.01 -6.53
C ALA A 75 -9.71 -11.58 -6.38
N ARG A 76 -10.75 -10.77 -6.63
CA ARG A 76 -12.15 -11.24 -6.63
C ARG A 76 -12.42 -12.27 -7.72
N ARG A 77 -11.90 -12.07 -8.93
CA ARG A 77 -12.04 -13.04 -10.03
C ARG A 77 -11.35 -14.36 -9.74
N ALA A 78 -10.15 -14.33 -9.14
CA ALA A 78 -9.43 -15.54 -8.71
C ALA A 78 -10.24 -16.35 -7.68
N VAL A 79 -10.85 -15.66 -6.70
CA VAL A 79 -11.74 -16.29 -5.71
C VAL A 79 -13.01 -16.84 -6.37
N ALA A 80 -13.60 -16.12 -7.33
CA ALA A 80 -14.79 -16.58 -8.04
C ALA A 80 -14.52 -17.82 -8.89
N GLY A 81 -13.42 -17.87 -9.65
CA GLY A 81 -13.02 -19.04 -10.45
C GLY A 81 -12.74 -20.28 -9.59
N ALA A 82 -12.21 -20.11 -8.38
CA ALA A 82 -12.07 -21.21 -7.42
C ALA A 82 -13.45 -21.77 -6.97
N ARG A 83 -14.47 -20.91 -6.86
CA ARG A 83 -15.84 -21.33 -6.51
C ARG A 83 -16.58 -21.99 -7.68
N THR A 84 -16.26 -21.67 -8.94
CA THR A 84 -16.89 -22.32 -10.10
C THR A 84 -16.38 -23.74 -10.33
N ASN A 85 -15.10 -24.01 -10.04
CA ASN A 85 -14.51 -25.36 -10.14
C ASN A 85 -14.94 -26.32 -9.02
N SER A 86 -15.71 -25.85 -8.03
CA SER A 86 -16.19 -26.66 -6.90
C SER A 86 -17.67 -27.06 -7.00
N ARG A 87 -18.33 -26.93 -8.16
CA ARG A 87 -19.68 -27.49 -8.35
C ARG A 87 -19.56 -28.93 -8.84
N PRO A 88 -19.89 -29.97 -8.02
CA PRO A 88 -20.13 -31.29 -8.55
C PRO A 88 -21.38 -31.21 -9.43
N GLY A 89 -21.28 -31.74 -10.65
CA GLY A 89 -22.34 -31.70 -11.64
C GLY A 89 -23.63 -32.32 -11.12
N ASN A 90 -24.65 -31.49 -10.93
CA ASN A 90 -26.03 -31.93 -10.87
C ASN A 90 -26.44 -32.36 -12.28
N SER A 91 -26.22 -33.63 -12.61
CA SER A 91 -26.77 -34.25 -13.83
C SER A 91 -27.95 -35.14 -13.45
N GLY A 92 -29.13 -34.53 -13.41
CA GLY A 92 -30.37 -35.28 -13.53
C GLY A 92 -30.50 -35.87 -14.94
N ARG A 93 -30.61 -37.20 -15.02
CA ARG A 93 -31.11 -37.99 -16.15
C ARG A 93 -31.82 -39.20 -15.52
N ARG A 94 -33.14 -39.19 -15.32
CA ARG A 94 -34.25 -39.41 -16.27
C ARG A 94 -34.27 -40.86 -16.81
N ARG A 95 -35.41 -41.54 -16.57
CA ARG A 95 -35.85 -42.89 -16.99
C ARG A 95 -35.25 -44.00 -16.10
N GLU A 96 -35.99 -44.99 -15.62
CA GLU A 96 -37.24 -45.64 -16.06
C GLU A 96 -37.92 -46.29 -14.85
#